data_AF-A0A3E2TDF1-F1
#
_entry.id   AF-A0A3E2TDF1-F1
#
_cell.length_a   1.000
_cell.length_b   1.000
_cell.length_c   1.000
_cell.angle_alpha   90.00
_cell.angle_beta   90.00
_cell.angle_gamma   90.00
#
_symmetry.space_group_name_H-M   'P 1'
#
loop_
_entity.id
_entity.type
_entity.pdbx_description
1 polymer ?
#
loop_
_entity_poly.entity_id
_entity_poly.type
_entity_poly.pdbx_seq_one_letter_code
_entity_poly.pdbx_strand_id
1 'polypeptide(L)'
;MIKLRDGPLSLFDMMDSDIQKHDYAKYIQNYHLHLIEPSKISDEDLNKFDSSLREVLGCIKYAKDKNKLADFIHNNPRMNIDISAARVIGAITNTPIHFQKGDEQIDMCQAIEEMIQDGKTAGKIEGKIEGKIELISQLLRLKKITMNEASVLMHMSKEELENKIQFFS
;
A
#
# COMPACT_ATOMS: atom_id res chain seq x y z
N MET A 1 11.31 -7.32 10.61
CA MET A 1 12.08 -6.08 10.85
C MET A 1 12.94 -5.80 9.62
N ILE A 2 12.56 -4.81 8.80
CA ILE A 2 13.42 -4.35 7.70
C ILE A 2 14.54 -3.51 8.34
N LYS A 3 15.76 -4.04 8.37
CA LYS A 3 16.95 -3.27 8.75
C LYS A 3 17.26 -2.28 7.63
N LEU A 4 16.97 -1.00 7.85
CA LEU A 4 17.61 0.07 7.08
C LEU A 4 19.10 0.04 7.48
N ARG A 5 19.97 -0.43 6.60
CA ARG A 5 21.41 -0.27 6.76
C ARG A 5 21.71 1.16 6.32
N ASP A 6 22.29 1.98 7.18
CA ASP A 6 22.87 3.25 6.73
C ASP A 6 23.93 2.89 5.68
N GLY A 7 23.66 3.29 4.43
CA GLY A 7 24.54 3.02 3.30
C GLY A 7 25.83 3.85 3.40
N PRO A 8 26.85 3.50 2.63
CA PRO A 8 28.05 4.33 2.50
C PRO A 8 27.68 5.75 2.06
N LEU A 9 28.28 6.77 2.68
CA LEU A 9 28.01 8.19 2.40
C LEU A 9 29.07 8.83 1.52
N SER A 10 30.12 8.07 1.21
CA SER A 10 31.21 8.49 0.34
C SER A 10 31.81 7.28 -0.39
N LEU A 11 32.54 7.55 -1.47
CA LEU A 11 33.24 6.50 -2.22
C LEU A 11 34.21 5.73 -1.32
N PHE A 12 34.84 6.38 -0.35
CA PHE A 12 35.76 5.73 0.57
C PHE A 12 35.03 4.76 1.50
N ASP A 13 33.82 5.10 1.97
CA ASP A 13 32.99 4.19 2.78
C ASP A 13 32.62 2.89 2.03
N MET A 14 32.66 2.91 0.71
CA MET A 14 32.43 1.74 -0.15
C MET A 14 33.69 0.88 -0.35
N MET A 15 34.88 1.42 -0.09
CA MET A 15 36.16 0.77 -0.33
C MET A 15 36.62 -0.01 0.89
N ASP A 16 37.34 -1.10 0.65
CA ASP A 16 38.00 -1.86 1.72
C ASP A 16 39.03 -1.00 2.44
N SER A 17 39.19 -1.24 3.75
CA SER A 17 40.05 -0.43 4.60
C SER A 17 41.52 -0.44 4.18
N ASP A 18 41.95 -1.48 3.44
CA ASP A 18 43.29 -1.61 2.91
C ASP A 18 43.55 -0.65 1.74
N ILE A 19 42.52 -0.37 0.94
CA ILE A 19 42.57 0.61 -0.15
C ILE A 19 42.59 2.03 0.43
N GLN A 20 41.80 2.29 1.48
CA GLN A 20 41.72 3.61 2.12
C GLN A 20 43.06 4.04 2.77
N LYS A 21 43.87 3.07 3.24
CA LYS A 21 45.13 3.32 3.96
C LYS A 21 46.37 3.29 3.07
N HIS A 22 46.24 2.90 1.81
CA HIS A 22 47.38 2.78 0.91
C HIS A 22 47.77 4.14 0.30
N ASP A 23 49.04 4.29 -0.07
CA ASP A 23 49.59 5.49 -0.72
C ASP A 23 48.87 5.93 -2.00
N TYR A 24 48.09 5.06 -2.65
CA TYR A 24 47.32 5.43 -3.83
C TYR A 24 45.96 6.05 -3.50
N ALA A 25 45.49 6.00 -2.25
CA ALA A 25 44.24 6.64 -1.81
C ALA A 25 44.24 8.15 -2.11
N LYS A 26 45.42 8.79 -2.09
CA LYS A 26 45.60 10.22 -2.45
C LYS A 26 45.25 10.55 -3.89
N TYR A 27 45.21 9.55 -4.78
CA TYR A 27 44.80 9.71 -6.18
C TYR A 27 43.31 9.44 -6.40
N ILE A 28 42.61 8.91 -5.39
CA ILE A 28 41.18 8.62 -5.45
C ILE A 28 40.43 9.82 -4.88
N GLN A 29 39.53 10.40 -5.67
CA GLN A 29 38.65 11.47 -5.20
C GLN A 29 37.56 10.88 -4.30
N ASN A 30 37.50 11.29 -3.04
CA ASN A 30 36.45 10.85 -2.13
C ASN A 30 35.15 11.60 -2.41
N TYR A 31 34.36 11.14 -3.38
CA TYR A 31 33.06 11.73 -3.69
C TYR A 31 32.06 11.49 -2.56
N HIS A 32 31.42 12.55 -2.10
CA HIS A 32 30.25 12.44 -1.23
C HIS A 32 29.03 11.99 -2.03
N LEU A 33 28.32 10.99 -1.52
CA LEU A 33 27.09 10.50 -2.10
C LEU A 33 25.92 11.37 -1.60
N HIS A 34 25.26 12.07 -2.51
CA HIS A 34 24.04 12.82 -2.21
C HIS A 34 22.83 11.87 -2.27
N LEU A 35 22.67 11.05 -1.23
CA LEU A 35 21.54 10.14 -1.11
C LEU A 35 20.34 10.86 -0.50
N ILE A 36 19.19 10.73 -1.14
CA ILE A 36 17.91 11.13 -0.54
C ILE A 36 17.40 9.93 0.24
N GLU A 37 17.29 10.10 1.55
CA GLU A 37 16.55 9.17 2.40
C GLU A 37 15.17 9.78 2.70
N PRO A 38 14.08 9.30 2.05
CA PRO A 38 12.76 9.92 2.18
C PRO A 38 12.23 9.92 3.62
N SER A 39 12.61 8.92 4.44
CA SER A 39 12.23 8.88 5.85
C SER A 39 12.89 9.95 6.72
N LYS A 40 14.04 10.50 6.29
CA LYS A 40 14.82 11.47 7.07
C LYS A 40 14.80 12.89 6.50
N ILE A 41 14.29 13.10 5.28
CA ILE A 41 14.13 14.44 4.69
C ILE A 41 13.25 15.30 5.61
N SER A 42 13.57 16.58 5.78
CA SER A 42 12.71 17.52 6.53
C SER A 42 11.44 17.87 5.73
N ASP A 43 10.40 18.39 6.38
CA ASP A 43 9.21 18.86 5.65
C ASP A 43 9.54 20.07 4.76
N GLU A 44 10.43 20.95 5.24
CA GLU A 44 10.94 22.09 4.47
C GLU A 44 11.68 21.66 3.21
N ASP A 45 12.57 20.66 3.31
CA ASP A 45 13.31 20.14 2.15
C ASP A 45 12.41 19.37 1.19
N LEU A 46 11.43 18.62 1.70
CA LEU A 46 10.43 17.94 0.88
C LEU A 46 9.63 18.96 0.05
N ASN A 47 9.31 20.12 0.63
CA ASN A 47 8.57 21.17 -0.06
C ASN A 47 9.36 21.91 -1.15
N LYS A 48 10.68 21.70 -1.26
CA LYS A 48 11.51 22.25 -2.34
C LYS A 48 11.33 21.51 -3.67
N PHE A 49 10.68 20.34 -3.66
CA PHE A 49 10.40 19.58 -4.88
C PHE A 49 9.15 20.11 -5.57
N ASP A 50 9.34 20.63 -6.79
CA ASP A 50 8.28 21.21 -7.61
C ASP A 50 7.61 20.23 -8.59
N SER A 51 8.06 18.97 -8.67
CA SER A 51 7.41 17.93 -9.47
C SER A 51 6.63 16.95 -8.60
N SER A 52 5.87 16.04 -9.24
CA SER A 52 5.17 14.94 -8.55
C SER A 52 6.09 13.97 -7.80
N LEU A 53 7.43 14.14 -7.91
CA LEU A 53 8.39 13.45 -7.04
C LEU A 53 8.17 13.81 -5.56
N ARG A 54 7.71 15.03 -5.26
CA ARG A 54 7.36 15.43 -3.89
C ARG A 54 6.34 14.49 -3.28
N GLU A 55 5.27 14.17 -4.01
CA GLU A 55 4.21 13.30 -3.55
C GLU A 55 4.70 11.86 -3.37
N VAL A 56 5.53 11.35 -4.29
CA VAL A 56 6.18 10.04 -4.15
C VAL A 56 7.02 9.99 -2.87
N LEU A 57 7.92 10.96 -2.68
CA LEU A 57 8.80 11.01 -1.51
C LEU A 57 8.01 11.19 -0.21
N GLY A 58 6.95 12.00 -0.23
CA GLY A 58 6.06 12.19 0.91
C GLY A 58 5.30 10.92 1.30
N CYS A 59 4.76 10.18 0.31
CA CYS A 59 4.15 8.88 0.55
C CYS A 59 5.14 7.90 1.19
N ILE A 60 6.41 7.86 0.72
CA ILE A 60 7.44 6.99 1.32
C ILE A 60 7.79 7.47 2.74
N LYS A 61 7.97 8.77 2.94
CA LYS A 61 8.32 9.39 4.23
C LYS A 61 7.32 9.03 5.32
N TYR A 62 6.03 9.20 5.03
CA TYR A 62 4.96 9.00 6.00
C TYR A 62 4.36 7.58 5.96
N ALA A 63 4.88 6.67 5.13
CA ALA A 63 4.33 5.31 4.95
C ALA A 63 4.12 4.51 6.25
N LYS A 64 4.90 4.79 7.30
CA LYS A 64 4.81 4.10 8.61
C LYS A 64 3.90 4.79 9.62
N ASP A 65 3.39 5.98 9.31
CA ASP A 65 2.53 6.77 10.18
C ASP A 65 1.21 7.05 9.45
N LYS A 66 0.20 6.26 9.78
CA LYS A 66 -1.13 6.33 9.15
C LYS A 66 -1.71 7.74 9.18
N ASN A 67 -1.60 8.44 10.30
CA ASN A 67 -2.23 9.75 10.47
C ASN A 67 -1.48 10.79 9.63
N LYS A 68 -0.15 10.80 9.69
CA LYS A 68 0.64 11.72 8.85
C LYS A 68 0.48 11.45 7.36
N LEU A 69 0.39 10.19 6.96
CA LEU A 69 0.14 9.84 5.55
C LEU A 69 -1.24 10.32 5.11
N ALA A 70 -2.27 10.09 5.93
CA ALA A 70 -3.62 10.58 5.64
C ALA A 70 -3.67 12.11 5.56
N ASP A 71 -3.04 12.81 6.51
CA ASP A 71 -2.96 14.27 6.51
C ASP A 71 -2.20 14.79 5.28
N PHE A 72 -1.08 14.15 4.92
CA PHE A 72 -0.30 14.49 3.74
C PHE A 72 -1.09 14.31 2.45
N ILE A 73 -1.93 13.28 2.36
CA ILE A 73 -2.77 13.03 1.20
C ILE A 73 -3.94 14.02 1.16
N HIS A 74 -4.73 14.11 2.23
CA HIS A 74 -6.00 14.87 2.20
C HIS A 74 -5.82 16.39 2.23
N ASN A 75 -4.74 16.89 2.83
CA ASN A 75 -4.48 18.33 2.92
C ASN A 75 -3.47 18.85 1.89
N ASN A 76 -3.06 18.02 0.92
CA ASN A 76 -2.14 18.46 -0.13
C ASN A 76 -2.92 19.05 -1.32
N PRO A 77 -2.73 20.33 -1.67
CA PRO A 77 -3.39 20.94 -2.83
C PRO A 77 -2.84 20.43 -4.17
N ARG A 78 -1.76 19.63 -4.16
CA ARG A 78 -1.06 19.11 -5.34
C ARG A 78 -1.35 17.63 -5.61
N MET A 79 -2.51 17.14 -5.16
CA MET A 79 -2.90 15.72 -5.31
C MET A 79 -3.46 15.35 -6.67
N ASN A 80 -3.47 16.30 -7.62
CA ASN A 80 -3.51 15.97 -9.03
C ASN A 80 -2.07 15.74 -9.50
N ILE A 81 -1.67 14.47 -9.63
CA ILE A 81 -0.27 14.09 -9.89
C ILE A 81 -0.12 13.40 -11.24
N ASP A 82 1.09 13.44 -11.78
CA ASP A 82 1.42 12.70 -12.98
C ASP A 82 1.19 11.19 -12.78
N ILE A 83 0.70 10.51 -13.81
CA ILE A 83 0.46 9.06 -13.75
C ILE A 83 1.73 8.28 -13.48
N SER A 84 2.89 8.77 -13.93
CA SER A 84 4.17 8.15 -13.62
C SER A 84 4.41 8.11 -12.10
N ALA A 85 4.12 9.21 -11.39
CA ALA A 85 4.21 9.28 -9.94
C ALA A 85 3.16 8.39 -9.26
N ALA A 86 1.91 8.43 -9.73
CA ALA A 86 0.84 7.58 -9.20
C ALA A 86 1.17 6.08 -9.34
N ARG A 87 1.73 5.66 -10.48
CA ARG A 87 2.19 4.27 -10.69
C ARG A 87 3.29 3.89 -9.70
N VAL A 88 4.24 4.77 -9.44
CA VAL A 88 5.29 4.53 -8.45
C VAL A 88 4.69 4.38 -7.06
N ILE A 89 3.77 5.27 -6.67
CA ILE A 89 3.06 5.18 -5.39
C ILE A 89 2.34 3.84 -5.29
N GLY A 90 1.52 3.48 -6.27
CA GLY A 90 0.78 2.21 -6.28
C GLY A 90 1.69 0.98 -6.23
N ALA A 91 2.83 1.00 -6.92
CA ALA A 91 3.81 -0.07 -6.86
C ALA A 91 4.46 -0.21 -5.47
N ILE A 92 4.83 0.92 -4.83
CA ILE A 92 5.46 0.93 -3.51
C ILE A 92 4.47 0.50 -2.41
N THR A 93 3.22 0.94 -2.50
CA THR A 93 2.18 0.60 -1.52
C THR A 93 1.48 -0.72 -1.82
N ASN A 94 1.87 -1.43 -2.88
CA ASN A 94 1.20 -2.62 -3.40
C ASN A 94 -0.33 -2.40 -3.54
N THR A 95 -0.69 -1.20 -4.00
CA THR A 95 -2.07 -0.75 -4.15
C THR A 95 -2.37 -0.58 -5.64
N PRO A 96 -3.29 -1.38 -6.21
CA PRO A 96 -3.68 -1.18 -7.59
C PRO A 96 -4.42 0.14 -7.72
N ILE A 97 -3.85 1.07 -8.48
CA ILE A 97 -4.50 2.32 -8.87
C ILE A 97 -4.96 2.14 -10.32
N HIS A 98 -6.25 2.37 -10.56
CA HIS A 98 -6.85 2.25 -11.88
C HIS A 98 -6.61 3.54 -12.68
N PHE A 99 -6.17 3.39 -13.94
CA PHE A 99 -5.90 4.50 -14.86
C PHE A 99 -6.70 4.29 -16.15
N GLN A 100 -7.23 5.35 -16.75
CA GLN A 100 -7.83 5.27 -18.07
C GLN A 100 -6.76 5.49 -19.16
N LYS A 101 -7.05 5.00 -20.37
CA LYS A 101 -6.12 5.13 -21.49
C LYS A 101 -6.15 6.57 -22.01
N GLY A 102 -5.01 7.27 -21.89
CA GLY A 102 -4.85 8.64 -22.38
C GLY A 102 -4.84 9.69 -21.26
N ASP A 103 -5.03 9.29 -20.01
CA ASP A 103 -4.85 10.19 -18.88
C ASP A 103 -3.37 10.64 -18.82
N GLU A 104 -3.12 11.90 -18.43
CA GLU A 104 -1.78 12.43 -18.14
C GLU A 104 -1.57 12.61 -16.63
N GLN A 105 -2.64 12.94 -15.92
CA GLN A 105 -2.67 13.15 -14.47
C GLN A 105 -3.86 12.40 -13.85
N ILE A 106 -3.79 12.18 -12.54
CA ILE A 106 -4.83 11.55 -11.74
C ILE A 106 -5.11 12.35 -10.48
N ASP A 107 -6.40 12.53 -10.20
CA ASP A 107 -6.86 13.01 -8.89
C ASP A 107 -6.74 11.87 -7.87
N MET A 108 -5.69 11.91 -7.06
CA MET A 108 -5.41 10.90 -6.05
C MET A 108 -6.42 10.92 -4.90
N CYS A 109 -7.03 12.06 -4.59
CA CYS A 109 -8.06 12.14 -3.56
C CYS A 109 -9.29 11.36 -4.01
N GLN A 110 -9.73 11.60 -5.25
CA GLN A 110 -10.84 10.84 -5.85
C GLN A 110 -10.51 9.34 -5.93
N ALA A 111 -9.31 8.97 -6.39
CA ALA A 111 -8.91 7.56 -6.48
C ALA A 111 -8.96 6.85 -5.11
N ILE A 112 -8.54 7.51 -4.04
CA ILE A 112 -8.59 6.97 -2.68
C ILE A 112 -10.04 6.86 -2.17
N GLU A 113 -10.89 7.84 -2.46
CA GLU A 113 -12.31 7.79 -2.09
C GLU A 113 -13.04 6.63 -2.78
N GLU A 114 -12.77 6.41 -4.08
CA GLU A 114 -13.29 5.28 -4.84
C GLU A 114 -12.85 3.95 -4.23
N MET A 115 -11.56 3.80 -3.89
CA MET A 115 -11.06 2.61 -3.21
C MET A 115 -11.75 2.34 -1.86
N ILE A 116 -11.96 3.39 -1.05
CA ILE A 116 -12.66 3.28 0.23
C ILE A 116 -14.11 2.83 -0.01
N GLN A 117 -14.76 3.36 -1.04
CA GLN A 117 -16.14 3.05 -1.36
C GLN A 117 -16.30 1.61 -1.89
N ASP A 118 -15.35 1.14 -2.69
CA ASP A 118 -15.26 -0.25 -3.14
C ASP A 118 -15.09 -1.19 -1.95
N GLY A 119 -14.17 -0.88 -1.04
CA GLY A 119 -13.96 -1.64 0.19
C GLY A 119 -15.22 -1.72 1.07
N LYS A 120 -15.93 -0.59 1.25
CA LYS A 120 -17.22 -0.56 1.98
C LYS A 120 -18.28 -1.42 1.29
N THR A 121 -18.33 -1.39 -0.04
CA THR A 121 -19.30 -2.14 -0.83
C THR A 121 -19.02 -3.64 -0.75
N ALA A 122 -17.77 -4.05 -0.93
CA ALA A 122 -17.31 -5.43 -0.76
C ALA A 122 -17.63 -5.94 0.66
N GLY A 123 -17.23 -5.19 1.69
CA GLY A 123 -17.49 -5.57 3.09
C GLY A 123 -18.98 -5.68 3.43
N LYS A 124 -19.84 -4.84 2.84
CA LYS A 124 -21.30 -4.94 3.02
C LYS A 124 -21.88 -6.20 2.36
N ILE A 125 -21.34 -6.59 1.20
CA ILE A 125 -21.75 -7.81 0.50
C ILE A 125 -21.30 -9.04 1.29
N GLU A 126 -20.03 -9.06 1.69
CA GLU A 126 -19.44 -10.12 2.51
C GLU A 126 -20.22 -10.30 3.83
N GLY A 127 -20.41 -9.21 4.60
CA GLY A 127 -21.15 -9.29 5.86
C GLY A 127 -22.61 -9.76 5.71
N LYS A 128 -23.27 -9.46 4.59
CA LYS A 128 -24.61 -10.02 4.30
C LYS A 128 -24.56 -11.52 4.02
N ILE A 129 -23.53 -11.99 3.33
CA ILE A 129 -23.34 -13.42 3.04
C ILE A 129 -23.01 -14.17 4.33
N GLU A 130 -22.09 -13.63 5.14
CA GLU A 130 -21.70 -14.19 6.44
C GLU A 130 -22.90 -14.29 7.38
N GLY A 131 -23.70 -13.22 7.53
CA GLY A 131 -24.89 -13.25 8.38
C GLY A 131 -25.94 -14.26 7.91
N LYS A 132 -26.07 -14.49 6.59
CA LYS A 132 -26.94 -15.54 6.07
C LYS A 132 -26.40 -16.94 6.39
N ILE A 133 -25.09 -17.16 6.23
CA ILE A 133 -24.45 -18.44 6.54
C ILE A 133 -24.57 -18.77 8.03
N GLU A 134 -24.40 -17.77 8.90
CA GLU A 134 -24.56 -17.93 10.34
C GLU A 134 -26.00 -18.35 10.69
N LEU A 135 -26.99 -17.65 10.14
CA LEU A 135 -28.41 -18.01 10.33
C LEU A 135 -28.72 -19.42 9.84
N ILE A 136 -28.28 -19.79 8.63
CA ILE A 136 -28.46 -21.13 8.06
C ILE A 136 -27.80 -22.19 8.95
N SER A 137 -26.58 -21.93 9.44
CA SER A 137 -25.86 -22.83 10.36
C SER A 137 -26.65 -23.06 11.65
N GLN A 138 -27.22 -22.00 12.22
CA GLN A 138 -28.07 -22.10 13.40
C GLN A 138 -29.34 -22.92 13.13
N LEU A 139 -30.02 -22.69 12.00
CA LEU A 139 -31.23 -23.42 11.62
C LEU A 139 -30.95 -24.92 11.37
N LEU A 140 -29.81 -25.26 10.77
CA LEU A 140 -29.36 -26.64 10.59
C LEU A 140 -29.05 -27.31 11.93
N ARG A 141 -28.35 -26.63 12.84
CA ARG A 141 -28.08 -27.13 14.21
C ARG A 141 -29.37 -27.40 14.98
N LEU A 142 -30.36 -26.52 14.84
CA LEU A 142 -31.69 -26.67 15.44
C LEU A 142 -32.59 -27.68 14.69
N LYS A 143 -32.09 -28.29 13.60
CA LYS A 143 -32.82 -29.21 12.73
C LYS A 143 -34.15 -28.63 12.21
N LYS A 144 -34.21 -27.30 12.04
CA LYS A 144 -35.37 -26.57 11.50
C LYS A 144 -35.45 -26.63 9.98
N ILE A 145 -34.30 -26.82 9.34
CA ILE A 145 -34.15 -27.02 7.91
C ILE A 145 -33.18 -28.17 7.66
N THR A 146 -33.24 -28.74 6.46
CA THR A 146 -32.29 -29.73 5.95
C THR A 146 -31.20 -29.07 5.13
N MET A 147 -30.09 -29.80 4.93
CA MET A 147 -28.98 -29.32 4.09
C MET A 147 -29.42 -29.05 2.63
N ASN A 148 -30.40 -29.81 2.13
CA ASN A 148 -30.97 -29.59 0.81
C ASN A 148 -31.70 -28.25 0.74
N GLU A 149 -32.60 -27.98 1.68
CA GLU A 149 -33.34 -26.71 1.74
C GLU A 149 -32.40 -25.52 1.90
N ALA A 150 -31.37 -25.65 2.75
CA ALA A 150 -30.34 -24.63 2.94
C ALA A 150 -29.57 -24.32 1.65
N SER A 151 -29.18 -25.35 0.88
CA SER A 151 -28.48 -25.17 -0.40
C SER A 151 -29.33 -24.43 -1.43
N VAL A 152 -30.65 -24.69 -1.46
CA VAL A 152 -31.60 -23.98 -2.34
C VAL A 152 -31.74 -22.52 -1.91
N LEU A 153 -31.89 -22.24 -0.61
CA LEU A 153 -32.00 -20.88 -0.07
C LEU A 153 -30.76 -20.02 -0.33
N MET A 154 -29.58 -20.65 -0.33
CA MET A 154 -28.30 -19.98 -0.54
C MET A 154 -27.88 -19.91 -2.01
N HIS A 155 -28.64 -20.52 -2.92
CA HIS A 155 -28.34 -20.62 -4.35
C HIS A 155 -26.91 -21.13 -4.63
N MET A 156 -26.46 -22.12 -3.87
CA MET A 156 -25.13 -22.73 -3.99
C MET A 156 -25.20 -24.23 -3.79
N SER A 157 -24.13 -24.95 -4.16
CA SER A 157 -24.08 -26.40 -3.96
C SER A 157 -23.99 -26.75 -2.46
N LYS A 158 -24.36 -27.99 -2.10
CA LYS A 158 -24.23 -28.47 -0.71
C LYS A 158 -22.78 -28.47 -0.25
N GLU A 159 -21.88 -28.91 -1.11
CA GLU A 159 -20.44 -28.95 -0.84
C GLU A 159 -19.87 -27.55 -0.60
N GLU A 160 -20.26 -26.57 -1.43
CA GLU A 160 -19.85 -25.18 -1.24
C GLU A 160 -20.39 -24.61 0.08
N LEU A 161 -21.66 -24.90 0.41
CA LEU A 161 -22.26 -24.45 1.66
C LEU A 161 -21.62 -25.12 2.88
N GLU A 162 -21.31 -26.42 2.83
CA GLU A 162 -20.59 -27.14 3.88
C GLU A 162 -19.20 -26.53 4.13
N ASN A 163 -18.44 -26.26 3.06
CA ASN A 163 -17.12 -25.60 3.16
C ASN A 163 -17.23 -24.21 3.80
N LYS A 164 -18.23 -23.42 3.39
CA LYS A 164 -18.48 -22.10 3.97
C LYS A 164 -18.87 -22.21 5.45
N ILE A 165 -19.78 -23.11 5.82
CA ILE A 165 -20.19 -23.32 7.22
C ILE A 165 -18.98 -23.74 8.09
N GLN A 166 -18.11 -24.62 7.59
CA GLN A 166 -16.90 -25.04 8.29
C GLN A 166 -15.90 -23.89 8.47
N PHE A 167 -15.73 -23.02 7.47
CA PHE A 167 -14.87 -21.85 7.57
C PHE A 167 -15.31 -20.86 8.65
N PHE A 168 -16.62 -20.76 8.91
CA PHE A 168 -17.21 -19.85 9.90
C PHE A 168 -17.58 -20.53 11.25
N SER A 169 -17.21 -21.80 11.46
CA SER A 169 -17.45 -22.55 12.71
C SER A 169 -16.25 -22.51 13.65
#